data_AF-A0A7Z6QLR1-F1
#
_entry.id   AF-A0A7Z6QLR1-F1
#
_cell.length_a   1.000
_cell.length_b   1.000
_cell.length_c   1.000
_cell.angle_alpha   90.00
_cell.angle_beta   90.00
_cell.angle_gamma   90.00
#
_symmetry.space_group_name_H-M   'P 1'
#
loop_
_entity.id
_entity.type
_entity.pdbx_description
1 polymer ?
#
loop_
_entity_poly.entity_id
_entity_poly.type
_entity_poly.pdbx_seq_one_letter_code
_entity_poly.pdbx_strand_id
1 'polypeptide(L)'
;MDVKTVDVESVFRDFRECLNTFDDWAQSFWRFSALEVEQVFKVGDEVALVAPINRSIIPSSTVATCPANGTLTLVHMFQSTRFVPIGDTPVMLQRVDPNGGPLGEPIHKTIGPSGLLEITECDRNQPYRISFYPNVSRDHVQALYGSYQSVIAGLEARLREEWARTFQDQWKDYAEAKPLDRRRMLEAAFFSGLGKALFNLWDNITQLSDLLADLKPNSEKLLAYLSQAELDELLRLGNDTIANGLLVLSDEPLLFIYLSAMVSWMRLLPPPQMNELWGEITGEVLINLLLIRVLGAMGVVARLGAQVLSAIKSKRARELLELLARQLVEPGLAPHVEAVKPLLLGGPATEIKTVPVAPLKAGEHMVSNPVPAARRKTQQTVLVRQEPVDDVPVSGKNPNGDAAAASDNTVTNGCPVSMVTGEELLTLTDGTLDGILPFEWTRLYRTSAVEVDDGLGFGWSHSLAHRLDVSGDSVVWTDHENRSIGFPLPTVARPAITNSLAEAAIYLGTSPDELVLAQASRFYHFRDGVLVSISDAYDNRLRISRDYLGRIERLDNGVGRSLFLRYAFGHIVAVDY
;
A
#
# COMPACT_ATOMS: atom_id res chain seq x y z
N MET A 1 1.45 17.23 -18.05
CA MET A 1 2.16 18.41 -17.50
C MET A 1 2.34 19.42 -18.63
N ASP A 2 2.01 20.69 -18.39
CA ASP A 2 2.37 21.78 -19.32
C ASP A 2 3.90 21.89 -19.38
N VAL A 3 4.44 21.97 -20.60
CA VAL A 3 5.90 21.98 -20.85
C VAL A 3 6.54 23.32 -20.47
N LYS A 4 5.75 24.35 -20.17
CA LYS A 4 6.25 25.71 -19.90
C LYS A 4 6.36 26.08 -18.42
N THR A 5 5.57 25.47 -17.53
CA THR A 5 5.53 25.82 -16.10
C THR A 5 5.11 24.64 -15.23
N VAL A 6 5.74 24.44 -14.06
CA VAL A 6 5.19 23.55 -13.02
C VAL A 6 3.99 24.22 -12.39
N ASP A 7 2.92 23.46 -12.20
CA ASP A 7 1.87 23.84 -11.26
C ASP A 7 2.35 23.55 -9.83
N VAL A 8 3.17 24.45 -9.30
CA VAL A 8 3.86 24.29 -8.01
C VAL A 8 2.87 24.23 -6.85
N GLU A 9 1.80 25.02 -6.91
CA GLU A 9 0.76 25.01 -5.89
C GLU A 9 -0.03 23.69 -5.91
N SER A 10 -0.20 23.04 -7.06
CA SER A 10 -0.73 21.66 -7.08
C SER A 10 0.18 20.69 -6.34
N VAL A 11 1.51 20.77 -6.52
CA VAL A 11 2.46 19.87 -5.83
C VAL A 11 2.40 20.09 -4.31
N PHE A 12 2.32 21.34 -3.86
CA PHE A 12 2.19 21.65 -2.44
C PHE A 12 0.84 21.22 -1.86
N ARG A 13 -0.26 21.42 -2.61
CA ARG A 13 -1.59 20.95 -2.21
C ARG A 13 -1.61 19.43 -2.11
N ASP A 14 -1.15 18.71 -3.13
CA ASP A 14 -1.08 17.24 -3.14
C ASP A 14 -0.28 16.71 -1.96
N PHE A 15 0.83 17.38 -1.59
CA PHE A 15 1.62 17.01 -0.41
C PHE A 15 0.87 17.29 0.90
N ARG A 16 0.28 18.47 1.05
CA ARG A 16 -0.50 18.83 2.25
C ARG A 16 -1.66 17.86 2.47
N GLU A 17 -2.23 17.40 1.37
CA GLU A 17 -3.36 16.48 1.30
C GLU A 17 -2.92 15.00 1.21
N CYS A 18 -1.64 14.68 1.46
CA CYS A 18 -1.13 13.31 1.32
C CYS A 18 -1.82 12.31 2.26
N LEU A 19 -2.45 12.78 3.33
CA LEU A 19 -3.25 11.98 4.25
C LEU A 19 -4.77 12.17 4.09
N ASN A 20 -5.29 12.75 3.00
CA ASN A 20 -6.72 13.11 2.89
C ASN A 20 -7.71 11.92 2.87
N THR A 21 -7.25 10.68 2.73
CA THR A 21 -8.05 9.45 2.93
C THR A 21 -7.85 8.81 4.32
N PHE A 22 -6.98 9.39 5.13
CA PHE A 22 -6.69 8.94 6.49
C PHE A 22 -7.77 9.34 7.49
N ASP A 23 -8.56 10.39 7.24
CA ASP A 23 -9.64 10.79 8.16
C ASP A 23 -10.71 9.68 8.26
N ASP A 24 -10.97 8.94 7.18
CA ASP A 24 -11.81 7.74 7.16
C ASP A 24 -11.11 6.54 7.84
N TRP A 25 -9.78 6.41 7.68
CA TRP A 25 -8.97 5.41 8.37
C TRP A 25 -8.88 5.66 9.89
N ALA A 26 -8.77 6.91 10.34
CA ALA A 26 -8.68 7.32 11.74
C ALA A 26 -10.01 7.08 12.48
N GLN A 27 -11.15 7.18 11.78
CA GLN A 27 -12.43 6.71 12.29
C GLN A 27 -12.49 5.18 12.37
N SER A 28 -11.79 4.46 11.49
CA SER A 28 -11.64 3.00 11.51
C SER A 28 -10.57 2.48 12.49
N PHE A 29 -9.67 3.34 12.98
CA PHE A 29 -8.60 3.03 13.94
C PHE A 29 -9.15 2.50 15.28
N TRP A 30 -10.39 2.87 15.64
CA TRP A 30 -11.11 2.29 16.79
C TRP A 30 -11.73 0.90 16.50
N ARG A 31 -11.73 0.45 15.24
CA ARG A 31 -12.25 -0.86 14.80
C ARG A 31 -11.13 -1.89 14.55
N PHE A 32 -9.90 -1.44 14.29
CA PHE A 32 -8.75 -2.29 13.99
C PHE A 32 -7.58 -2.01 14.93
N SER A 33 -6.98 -3.07 15.48
CA SER A 33 -5.78 -3.07 16.36
C SER A 33 -4.50 -2.57 15.64
N ALA A 34 -4.52 -1.38 15.05
CA ALA A 34 -3.49 -0.90 14.13
C ALA A 34 -2.15 -0.52 14.79
N LEU A 35 -1.99 -0.73 16.11
CA LEU A 35 -0.74 -0.53 16.85
C LEU A 35 -0.42 -1.78 17.68
N GLU A 36 -0.18 -2.89 17.00
CA GLU A 36 0.35 -4.09 17.66
C GLU A 36 1.88 -3.99 17.75
N VAL A 37 2.39 -3.30 18.78
CA VAL A 37 3.75 -3.48 19.28
C VAL A 37 3.71 -4.44 20.48
N GLU A 38 4.59 -5.45 20.51
CA GLU A 38 4.57 -6.51 21.52
C GLU A 38 5.13 -5.94 22.82
N GLN A 39 4.23 -5.54 23.71
CA GLN A 39 4.55 -5.10 25.06
C GLN A 39 4.59 -6.30 26.00
N VAL A 40 5.54 -6.30 26.93
CA VAL A 40 5.66 -7.34 27.96
C VAL A 40 5.52 -6.69 29.32
N PHE A 41 4.55 -7.19 30.10
CA PHE A 41 4.37 -6.88 31.52
C PHE A 41 4.89 -8.03 32.36
N LYS A 42 5.88 -7.76 33.24
CA LYS A 42 6.37 -8.74 34.21
C LYS A 42 6.05 -8.31 35.64
N VAL A 43 5.73 -9.28 36.48
CA VAL A 43 5.45 -9.07 37.90
C VAL A 43 6.31 -10.03 38.72
N GLY A 44 7.35 -9.52 39.38
CA GLY A 44 8.35 -10.34 40.05
C GLY A 44 9.10 -11.26 39.08
N ASP A 45 9.22 -12.54 39.45
CA ASP A 45 9.84 -13.60 38.62
C ASP A 45 8.85 -14.26 37.64
N GLU A 46 7.56 -13.91 37.71
CA GLU A 46 6.50 -14.48 36.88
C GLU A 46 6.23 -13.58 35.66
N VAL A 47 6.26 -14.19 34.46
CA VAL A 47 5.86 -13.54 33.21
C VAL A 47 4.36 -13.74 33.04
N ALA A 48 3.58 -12.66 33.09
CA ALA A 48 2.16 -12.72 32.86
C ALA A 48 1.87 -12.70 31.35
N LEU A 49 1.61 -13.86 30.77
CA LEU A 49 0.99 -14.01 29.46
C LEU A 49 -0.52 -13.75 29.62
N VAL A 50 -0.99 -12.57 29.19
CA VAL A 50 -2.42 -12.24 29.24
C VAL A 50 -3.03 -12.56 27.88
N ALA A 51 -3.93 -13.54 27.86
CA ALA A 51 -4.67 -13.94 26.66
C ALA A 51 -5.58 -12.80 26.15
N PRO A 52 -5.81 -12.72 24.82
CA PRO A 52 -6.65 -11.68 24.23
C PRO A 52 -8.09 -11.80 24.72
N ILE A 53 -8.58 -10.79 25.43
CA ILE A 53 -10.02 -10.62 25.67
C ILE A 53 -10.52 -9.58 24.66
N ASN A 54 -11.33 -10.05 23.72
CA ASN A 54 -12.11 -9.24 22.79
C ASN A 54 -13.06 -8.31 23.58
N ARG A 55 -12.56 -7.15 24.05
CA ARG A 55 -13.32 -5.94 24.45
C ARG A 55 -12.35 -4.90 25.03
N SER A 56 -12.26 -3.76 24.37
CA SER A 56 -11.56 -2.52 24.75
C SER A 56 -12.04 -1.85 26.06
N ILE A 57 -12.76 -2.57 26.93
CA ILE A 57 -13.44 -2.03 28.13
C ILE A 57 -12.86 -2.64 29.42
N ILE A 58 -12.07 -3.72 29.34
CA ILE A 58 -11.54 -4.42 30.52
C ILE A 58 -10.01 -4.29 30.53
N PRO A 59 -9.39 -3.81 31.63
CA PRO A 59 -7.94 -3.67 31.71
C PRO A 59 -7.24 -5.03 31.61
N SER A 60 -6.06 -5.07 31.01
CA SER A 60 -5.18 -6.24 31.08
C SER A 60 -4.83 -6.45 32.55
N SER A 61 -5.20 -7.60 33.11
CA SER A 61 -5.00 -7.89 34.52
C SER A 61 -4.36 -9.24 34.74
N THR A 62 -3.45 -9.31 35.70
CA THR A 62 -2.77 -10.53 36.15
C THR A 62 -2.87 -10.63 37.67
N VAL A 63 -2.86 -11.85 38.21
CA VAL A 63 -2.83 -12.06 39.67
C VAL A 63 -1.44 -12.54 40.03
N ALA A 64 -0.76 -11.78 40.90
CA ALA A 64 0.54 -12.17 41.44
C ALA A 64 0.53 -12.10 42.96
N THR A 65 1.33 -12.94 43.61
CA THR A 65 1.45 -12.96 45.06
C THR A 65 2.62 -12.08 45.49
N CYS A 66 2.38 -11.15 46.42
CA CYS A 66 3.45 -10.34 46.99
C CYS A 66 4.43 -11.25 47.76
N PRO A 67 5.73 -11.26 47.41
CA PRO A 67 6.70 -12.15 48.04
C PRO A 67 6.91 -11.85 49.53
N ALA A 68 7.50 -12.80 50.25
CA ALA A 68 7.72 -12.70 51.69
C ALA A 68 8.63 -11.52 52.12
N ASN A 69 9.41 -10.95 51.19
CA ASN A 69 10.21 -9.74 51.43
C ASN A 69 9.35 -8.47 51.54
N GLY A 70 8.08 -8.50 51.11
CA GLY A 70 7.17 -7.35 51.12
C GLY A 70 7.39 -6.37 49.96
N THR A 71 8.09 -6.79 48.90
CA THR A 71 8.34 -5.95 47.73
C THR A 71 7.92 -6.68 46.45
N LEU A 72 7.09 -6.02 45.66
CA LEU A 72 6.65 -6.48 44.35
C LEU A 72 7.23 -5.59 43.26
N THR A 73 8.01 -6.16 42.34
CA THR A 73 8.59 -5.42 41.21
C THR A 73 7.71 -5.58 39.98
N LEU A 74 7.29 -4.47 39.39
CA LEU A 74 6.60 -4.41 38.12
C LEU A 74 7.56 -3.94 37.04
N VAL A 75 7.53 -4.60 35.89
CA VAL A 75 8.35 -4.24 34.74
C VAL A 75 7.47 -4.09 33.51
N HIS A 76 7.61 -2.98 32.81
CA HIS A 76 7.00 -2.72 31.52
C HIS A 76 8.09 -2.42 30.49
N MET A 77 8.15 -3.24 29.43
CA MET A 77 9.19 -3.14 28.41
C MET A 77 8.69 -3.62 27.05
N PHE A 78 9.34 -3.17 25.97
CA PHE A 78 9.17 -3.78 24.66
C PHE A 78 9.87 -5.14 24.59
N GLN A 79 9.33 -6.04 23.78
CA GLN A 79 10.03 -7.29 23.50
C GLN A 79 11.22 -7.07 22.57
N SER A 80 12.43 -7.11 23.14
CA SER A 80 13.69 -6.95 22.42
C SER A 80 14.79 -7.83 23.03
N THR A 81 15.87 -8.07 22.29
CA THR A 81 17.08 -8.75 22.80
C THR A 81 17.79 -7.94 23.88
N ARG A 82 17.50 -6.63 23.97
CA ARG A 82 17.96 -5.71 25.02
C ARG A 82 16.76 -5.17 25.81
N PHE A 83 16.99 -4.84 27.08
CA PHE A 83 15.97 -4.21 27.92
C PHE A 83 15.65 -2.79 27.39
N VAL A 84 14.46 -2.62 26.82
CA VAL A 84 13.95 -1.33 26.35
C VAL A 84 12.74 -0.96 27.22
N PRO A 85 12.90 -0.05 28.19
CA PRO A 85 11.85 0.26 29.15
C PRO A 85 10.67 1.00 28.53
N ILE A 86 9.49 0.77 29.11
CA ILE A 86 8.28 1.52 28.82
C ILE A 86 7.81 2.24 30.08
N GLY A 87 7.85 3.57 30.07
CA GLY A 87 7.47 4.42 31.20
C GLY A 87 6.01 4.87 31.23
N ASP A 88 5.73 5.75 32.18
CA ASP A 88 4.46 6.48 32.39
C ASP A 88 3.19 5.63 32.36
N THR A 89 3.29 4.39 32.84
CA THR A 89 2.19 3.42 32.77
C THR A 89 1.43 3.38 34.09
N PRO A 90 0.13 3.77 34.10
CA PRO A 90 -0.71 3.65 35.29
C PRO A 90 -1.00 2.18 35.62
N VAL A 91 -0.83 1.83 36.90
CA VAL A 91 -1.09 0.48 37.41
C VAL A 91 -1.93 0.56 38.66
N MET A 92 -2.86 -0.37 38.78
CA MET A 92 -3.68 -0.56 39.98
C MET A 92 -3.48 -1.96 40.53
N LEU A 93 -3.30 -2.07 41.85
CA LEU A 93 -3.17 -3.32 42.56
C LEU A 93 -4.36 -3.46 43.51
N GLN A 94 -5.20 -4.45 43.23
CA GLN A 94 -6.33 -4.81 44.07
C GLN A 94 -6.02 -6.12 44.77
N ARG A 95 -5.99 -6.14 46.11
CA ARG A 95 -5.89 -7.42 46.84
C ARG A 95 -7.12 -8.27 46.52
N VAL A 96 -6.93 -9.58 46.35
CA VAL A 96 -8.01 -10.51 45.98
C VAL A 96 -8.18 -11.63 47.00
N ASP A 97 -9.39 -12.16 47.11
CA ASP A 97 -9.67 -13.37 47.88
C ASP A 97 -9.36 -14.65 47.06
N PRO A 98 -9.41 -15.86 47.66
CA PRO A 98 -9.19 -17.12 46.94
C PRO A 98 -10.17 -17.40 45.80
N ASN A 99 -11.32 -16.69 45.76
CA ASN A 99 -12.34 -16.80 44.72
C ASN A 99 -12.20 -15.69 43.65
N GLY A 100 -11.20 -14.80 43.76
CA GLY A 100 -10.93 -13.70 42.84
C GLY A 100 -11.76 -12.42 43.07
N GLY A 101 -12.45 -12.30 44.21
CA GLY A 101 -13.18 -11.09 44.62
C GLY A 101 -12.25 -10.01 45.19
N PRO A 102 -12.55 -8.70 44.99
CA PRO A 102 -11.72 -7.61 45.51
C PRO A 102 -11.81 -7.50 47.03
N LEU A 103 -10.66 -7.35 47.70
CA LEU A 103 -10.52 -7.13 49.14
C LEU A 103 -9.77 -5.82 49.39
N GLY A 104 -10.35 -4.93 50.19
CA GLY A 104 -9.70 -3.67 50.60
C GLY A 104 -9.59 -2.62 49.50
N GLU A 105 -8.94 -1.50 49.82
CA GLU A 105 -8.74 -0.37 48.90
C GLU A 105 -7.64 -0.66 47.86
N PRO A 106 -7.86 -0.31 46.58
CA PRO A 106 -6.87 -0.47 45.53
C PRO A 106 -5.70 0.51 45.63
N ILE A 107 -4.49 -0.01 45.44
CA ILE A 107 -3.25 0.79 45.40
C ILE A 107 -3.01 1.26 43.97
N HIS A 108 -2.89 2.56 43.77
CA HIS A 108 -2.61 3.16 42.46
C HIS A 108 -1.17 3.67 42.40
N LYS A 109 -0.44 3.29 41.37
CA LYS A 109 0.94 3.73 41.10
C LYS A 109 1.14 3.97 39.60
N THR A 110 2.24 4.62 39.26
CA THR A 110 2.66 4.81 37.88
C THR A 110 4.08 4.29 37.73
N ILE A 111 4.31 3.44 36.72
CA ILE A 111 5.65 2.99 36.34
C ILE A 111 6.38 4.19 35.75
N GLY A 112 7.55 4.52 36.28
CA GLY A 112 8.34 5.66 35.82
C GLY A 112 9.10 5.39 34.51
N PRO A 113 9.87 6.37 34.01
CA PRO A 113 10.57 6.30 32.71
C PRO A 113 11.50 5.09 32.54
N SER A 114 11.98 4.52 33.64
CA SER A 114 12.84 3.32 33.66
C SER A 114 12.11 2.01 33.32
N GLY A 115 10.79 2.05 33.11
CA GLY A 115 9.97 0.86 32.88
C GLY A 115 9.95 -0.12 34.06
N LEU A 116 10.39 0.34 35.24
CA LEU A 116 10.52 -0.43 36.46
C LEU A 116 9.82 0.29 37.60
N LEU A 117 9.05 -0.43 38.39
CA LEU A 117 8.42 0.08 39.60
C LEU A 117 8.51 -0.96 40.72
N GLU A 118 9.15 -0.59 41.82
CA GLU A 118 9.14 -1.40 43.05
C GLU A 118 8.02 -0.92 43.98
N ILE A 119 7.17 -1.85 44.39
CA ILE A 119 6.04 -1.61 45.28
C ILE A 119 6.38 -2.24 46.63
N THR A 120 6.59 -1.41 47.63
CA THR A 120 6.87 -1.82 49.02
C THR A 120 5.62 -1.86 49.90
N GLU A 121 4.48 -1.48 49.34
CA GLU A 121 3.19 -1.29 50.04
C GLU A 121 2.27 -2.52 49.90
N CYS A 122 2.82 -3.70 49.58
CA CYS A 122 2.06 -4.94 49.46
C CYS A 122 2.17 -5.83 50.70
N ASP A 123 1.05 -6.43 51.09
CA ASP A 123 0.99 -7.36 52.22
C ASP A 123 1.68 -8.68 51.84
N ARG A 124 2.62 -9.13 52.68
CA ARG A 124 3.40 -10.35 52.45
C ARG A 124 2.50 -11.58 52.25
N ASN A 125 2.82 -12.38 51.23
CA ASN A 125 2.13 -13.62 50.86
C ASN A 125 0.63 -13.44 50.55
N GLN A 126 0.20 -12.22 50.20
CA GLN A 126 -1.18 -11.97 49.77
C GLN A 126 -1.24 -11.88 48.24
N PRO A 127 -2.30 -12.42 47.61
CA PRO A 127 -2.53 -12.29 46.18
C PRO A 127 -3.10 -10.91 45.85
N TYR A 128 -2.54 -10.28 44.83
CA TYR A 128 -2.99 -9.02 44.26
C TYR A 128 -3.32 -9.23 42.79
N ARG A 129 -4.48 -8.73 42.35
CA ARG A 129 -4.79 -8.49 40.94
C ARG A 129 -4.15 -7.16 40.54
N ILE A 130 -3.15 -7.23 39.68
CA ILE A 130 -2.49 -6.09 39.06
C ILE A 130 -3.19 -5.83 37.74
N SER A 131 -3.81 -4.66 37.61
CA SER A 131 -4.44 -4.18 36.38
C SER A 131 -3.59 -3.06 35.79
N PHE A 132 -3.21 -3.22 34.53
CA PHE A 132 -2.53 -2.19 33.76
C PHE A 132 -3.59 -1.38 33.02
N TYR A 133 -3.57 -0.06 33.18
CA TYR A 133 -4.48 0.82 32.47
C TYR A 133 -3.70 1.55 31.38
N PRO A 134 -3.70 1.04 30.13
CA PRO A 134 -3.27 1.85 29.01
C PRO A 134 -4.29 2.97 28.83
N ASN A 135 -3.99 4.15 29.37
CA ASN A 135 -4.93 5.26 29.35
C ASN A 135 -4.92 5.93 27.97
N VAL A 136 -5.36 5.22 26.93
CA VAL A 136 -5.48 5.75 25.57
C VAL A 136 -6.79 6.53 25.47
N SER A 137 -6.71 7.86 25.62
CA SER A 137 -7.86 8.76 25.45
C SER A 137 -8.00 9.20 23.99
N ARG A 138 -9.17 9.76 23.65
CA ARG A 138 -9.36 10.45 22.36
C ARG A 138 -8.37 11.61 22.16
N ASP A 139 -7.97 12.25 23.25
CA ASP A 139 -7.02 13.36 23.23
C ASP A 139 -5.62 12.90 22.79
N HIS A 140 -5.21 11.68 23.15
CA HIS A 140 -3.94 11.11 22.67
C HIS A 140 -3.96 10.84 21.16
N VAL A 141 -5.08 10.33 20.62
CA VAL A 141 -5.23 10.12 19.17
C VAL A 141 -5.25 11.47 18.43
N GLN A 142 -5.92 12.47 18.99
CA GLN A 142 -5.92 13.82 18.44
C GLN A 142 -4.52 14.46 18.49
N ALA A 143 -3.75 14.23 19.56
CA ALA A 143 -2.37 14.69 19.69
C ALA A 143 -1.46 14.04 18.63
N LEU A 144 -1.60 12.74 18.38
CA LEU A 144 -0.89 12.04 17.30
C LEU A 144 -1.24 12.60 15.92
N TYR A 145 -2.53 12.82 15.63
CA TYR A 145 -2.91 13.43 14.37
C TYR A 145 -2.34 14.85 14.22
N GLY A 146 -2.39 15.63 15.31
CA GLY A 146 -1.78 16.95 15.37
C GLY A 146 -0.26 16.93 15.13
N SER A 147 0.45 15.89 15.59
CA SER A 147 1.89 15.77 15.34
C SER A 147 2.20 15.46 13.88
N TYR A 148 1.41 14.63 13.19
CA TYR A 148 1.53 14.44 11.73
C TYR A 148 1.32 15.75 10.97
N GLN A 149 0.28 16.51 11.30
CA GLN A 149 0.00 17.81 10.67
C GLN A 149 1.15 18.81 10.89
N SER A 150 1.76 18.81 12.09
CA SER A 150 2.95 19.62 12.36
C SER A 150 4.16 19.21 11.52
N VAL A 151 4.37 17.90 11.31
CA VAL A 151 5.46 17.38 10.45
C VAL A 151 5.20 17.76 8.98
N ILE A 152 3.97 17.59 8.49
CA ILE A 152 3.56 17.98 7.13
C ILE A 152 3.79 19.48 6.92
N ALA A 153 3.34 20.32 7.84
CA ALA A 153 3.52 21.77 7.75
C ALA A 153 5.01 22.16 7.73
N GLY A 154 5.83 21.52 8.57
CA GLY A 154 7.28 21.75 8.59
C GLY A 154 7.96 21.35 7.28
N LEU A 155 7.62 20.20 6.72
CA LEU A 155 8.14 19.73 5.43
C LEU A 155 7.64 20.60 4.26
N GLU A 156 6.37 21.04 4.27
CA GLU A 156 5.83 21.91 3.22
C GLU A 156 6.55 23.26 3.21
N ALA A 157 6.81 23.85 4.38
CA ALA A 157 7.56 25.09 4.50
C ALA A 157 8.97 24.97 3.89
N ARG A 158 9.63 23.82 4.07
CA ARG A 158 10.94 23.52 3.47
C ARG A 158 10.87 23.32 1.97
N LEU A 159 9.85 22.60 1.47
CA LEU A 159 9.61 22.48 0.03
C LEU A 159 9.41 23.86 -0.63
N ARG A 160 8.68 24.77 0.04
CA ARG A 160 8.48 26.15 -0.41
C ARG A 160 9.78 26.97 -0.38
N GLU A 161 10.59 26.83 0.67
CA GLU A 161 11.89 27.48 0.78
C GLU A 161 12.84 27.05 -0.34
N GLU A 162 12.93 25.74 -0.61
CA GLU A 162 13.78 25.22 -1.70
C GLU A 162 13.29 25.62 -3.09
N TRP A 163 11.97 25.66 -3.29
CA TRP A 163 11.41 26.19 -4.51
C TRP A 163 11.87 27.64 -4.74
N ALA A 164 11.69 28.50 -3.74
CA ALA A 164 12.05 29.92 -3.83
C ALA A 164 13.55 30.16 -3.97
N ARG A 165 14.39 29.34 -3.32
CA ARG A 165 15.84 29.54 -3.26
C ARG A 165 16.59 28.90 -4.42
N THR A 166 16.15 27.73 -4.88
CA THR A 166 16.97 26.87 -5.74
C THR A 166 16.27 26.57 -7.06
N PHE A 167 15.01 26.12 -7.04
CA PHE A 167 14.37 25.59 -8.25
C PHE A 167 13.77 26.66 -9.15
N GLN A 168 13.28 27.76 -8.59
CA GLN A 168 12.68 28.84 -9.38
C GLN A 168 13.64 29.37 -10.45
N ASP A 169 14.92 29.54 -10.13
CA ASP A 169 15.93 30.01 -11.08
C ASP A 169 16.30 28.93 -12.10
N GLN A 170 16.42 27.67 -11.69
CA GLN A 170 16.66 26.56 -12.62
C GLN A 170 15.52 26.38 -13.64
N TRP A 171 14.28 26.72 -13.26
CA TRP A 171 13.13 26.72 -14.14
C TRP A 171 13.17 27.86 -15.17
N LYS A 172 13.72 29.04 -14.81
CA LYS A 172 13.94 30.13 -15.78
C LYS A 172 14.94 29.71 -16.84
N ASP A 173 16.07 29.14 -16.44
CA ASP A 173 17.10 28.63 -17.36
C ASP A 173 16.55 27.56 -18.32
N TYR A 174 15.67 26.68 -17.82
CA TYR A 174 15.00 25.67 -18.65
C TYR A 174 13.98 26.27 -19.62
N ALA A 175 13.18 27.24 -19.18
CA ALA A 175 12.17 27.90 -20.00
C ALA A 175 12.78 28.69 -21.18
N GLU A 176 13.99 29.21 -21.01
CA GLU A 176 14.75 29.97 -22.01
C GLU A 176 15.49 29.08 -23.05
N ALA A 177 15.65 27.78 -22.80
CA ALA A 177 16.33 26.84 -23.71
C ALA A 177 15.58 26.64 -25.05
N LYS A 178 16.25 26.29 -26.15
CA LYS A 178 15.57 26.16 -27.48
C LYS A 178 14.56 25.00 -27.51
N PRO A 179 13.42 25.12 -28.23
CA PRO A 179 12.36 24.10 -28.25
C PRO A 179 12.78 22.69 -28.71
N LEU A 180 13.75 22.61 -29.63
CA LEU A 180 14.28 21.33 -30.13
C LEU A 180 15.14 20.59 -29.10
N ASP A 181 15.86 21.33 -28.24
CA ASP A 181 16.67 20.75 -27.17
C ASP A 181 15.78 20.22 -26.03
N ARG A 182 14.66 20.90 -25.75
CA ARG A 182 13.65 20.46 -24.77
C ARG A 182 12.99 19.14 -25.17
N ARG A 183 12.71 18.94 -26.47
CA ARG A 183 12.04 17.73 -27.00
C ARG A 183 12.94 16.50 -26.90
N ARG A 184 14.23 16.64 -27.22
CA ARG A 184 15.24 15.57 -27.06
C ARG A 184 15.48 15.19 -25.60
N MET A 185 15.36 16.15 -24.68
CA MET A 185 15.47 15.92 -23.23
C MET A 185 14.25 15.17 -22.63
N LEU A 186 13.09 15.21 -23.30
CA LEU A 186 11.86 14.55 -22.86
C LEU A 186 11.74 13.11 -23.37
N GLU A 187 12.28 12.79 -24.54
CA GLU A 187 12.19 11.45 -25.17
C GLU A 187 13.01 10.36 -24.46
N ALA A 188 13.87 10.72 -23.49
CA ALA A 188 14.76 9.79 -22.80
C ALA A 188 14.20 9.17 -21.50
N ALA A 189 12.95 9.45 -21.12
CA ALA A 189 12.42 9.08 -19.80
C ALA A 189 11.10 8.31 -19.90
N PHE A 190 11.15 7.00 -19.65
CA PHE A 190 9.97 6.14 -19.54
C PHE A 190 9.88 5.54 -18.13
N PHE A 191 8.75 5.73 -17.45
CA PHE A 191 8.61 5.53 -16.00
C PHE A 191 8.08 4.14 -15.61
N SER A 192 8.99 3.22 -15.30
CA SER A 192 8.66 1.99 -14.56
C SER A 192 9.55 1.71 -13.33
N GLY A 193 10.67 2.43 -13.19
CA GLY A 193 11.69 2.20 -12.15
C GLY A 193 11.32 2.75 -10.76
N LEU A 194 10.93 4.03 -10.65
CA LEU A 194 10.65 4.65 -9.34
C LEU A 194 9.50 3.97 -8.61
N GLY A 195 8.39 3.66 -9.30
CA GLY A 195 7.25 2.98 -8.69
C GLY A 195 7.69 1.66 -8.05
N LYS A 196 8.42 0.82 -8.80
CA LYS A 196 9.00 -0.44 -8.28
C LYS A 196 9.95 -0.20 -7.11
N ALA A 197 10.78 0.85 -7.16
CA ALA A 197 11.68 1.18 -6.05
C ALA A 197 10.92 1.58 -4.78
N LEU A 198 9.82 2.35 -4.89
CA LEU A 198 8.97 2.73 -3.76
C LEU A 198 8.21 1.52 -3.18
N PHE A 199 7.66 0.65 -4.03
CA PHE A 199 7.07 -0.61 -3.59
C PHE A 199 8.10 -1.50 -2.88
N ASN A 200 9.28 -1.68 -3.48
CA ASN A 200 10.37 -2.44 -2.88
C ASN A 200 10.83 -1.83 -1.55
N LEU A 201 10.88 -0.50 -1.41
CA LEU A 201 11.17 0.13 -0.11
C LEU A 201 10.11 -0.29 0.90
N TRP A 202 8.84 -0.14 0.56
CA TRP A 202 7.71 -0.41 1.44
C TRP A 202 7.65 -1.87 1.91
N ASP A 203 7.83 -2.82 1.00
CA ASP A 203 7.88 -4.26 1.30
C ASP A 203 9.08 -4.64 2.19
N ASN A 204 10.18 -3.88 2.12
CA ASN A 204 11.41 -4.17 2.86
C ASN A 204 11.55 -3.37 4.18
N ILE A 205 10.56 -2.55 4.59
CA ILE A 205 10.66 -1.77 5.84
C ILE A 205 10.86 -2.68 7.07
N THR A 206 10.27 -3.88 7.03
CA THR A 206 10.40 -4.88 8.10
C THR A 206 11.86 -5.31 8.30
N GLN A 207 12.61 -5.52 7.22
CA GLN A 207 14.04 -5.86 7.26
C GLN A 207 14.87 -4.71 7.83
N LEU A 208 14.51 -3.45 7.53
CA LEU A 208 15.20 -2.29 8.08
C LEU A 208 15.03 -2.19 9.60
N SER A 209 13.85 -2.55 10.10
CA SER A 209 13.57 -2.61 11.54
C SER A 209 14.41 -3.68 12.22
N ASP A 210 14.51 -4.86 11.61
CA ASP A 210 15.36 -5.95 12.11
C ASP A 210 16.85 -5.55 12.19
N LEU A 211 17.34 -4.75 11.23
CA LEU A 211 18.72 -4.24 11.22
C LEU A 211 19.01 -3.33 12.42
N LEU A 212 18.10 -2.41 12.73
CA LEU A 212 18.26 -1.44 13.82
C LEU A 212 17.95 -2.03 15.21
N ALA A 213 17.10 -3.05 15.27
CA ALA A 213 16.78 -3.73 16.53
C ALA A 213 17.99 -4.45 17.14
N ASP A 214 18.94 -4.95 16.33
CA ASP A 214 20.20 -5.50 16.82
C ASP A 214 21.42 -5.03 16.01
N LEU A 215 22.01 -3.93 16.46
CA LEU A 215 23.10 -3.23 15.76
C LEU A 215 24.41 -4.03 15.67
N LYS A 216 24.72 -4.88 16.67
CA LYS A 216 26.01 -5.59 16.72
C LYS A 216 26.14 -6.68 15.64
N PRO A 217 25.21 -7.65 15.52
CA PRO A 217 25.29 -8.68 14.48
C PRO A 217 24.98 -8.13 13.08
N ASN A 218 24.28 -6.99 12.98
CA ASN A 218 23.97 -6.35 11.71
C ASN A 218 24.97 -5.26 11.31
N SER A 219 26.05 -5.05 12.06
CA SER A 219 27.08 -4.04 11.80
C SER A 219 27.63 -4.09 10.36
N GLU A 220 27.96 -5.29 9.86
CA GLU A 220 28.44 -5.45 8.48
C GLU A 220 27.40 -5.01 7.43
N LYS A 221 26.12 -5.30 7.69
CA LYS A 221 25.02 -4.89 6.80
C LYS A 221 24.76 -3.39 6.89
N LEU A 222 24.85 -2.81 8.09
CA LEU A 222 24.70 -1.37 8.31
C LEU A 222 25.83 -0.57 7.64
N LEU A 223 27.05 -1.12 7.57
CA LEU A 223 28.18 -0.51 6.86
C LEU A 223 27.98 -0.41 5.34
N ALA A 224 26.99 -1.11 4.77
CA ALA A 224 26.60 -0.88 3.37
C ALA A 224 25.92 0.48 3.17
N TYR A 225 25.30 1.02 4.22
CA TYR A 225 24.54 2.27 4.20
C TYR A 225 25.19 3.40 5.00
N LEU A 226 25.98 3.05 6.01
CA LEU A 226 26.60 3.96 6.96
C LEU A 226 28.13 3.88 6.91
N SER A 227 28.78 4.98 7.23
CA SER A 227 30.21 5.01 7.52
C SER A 227 30.51 4.35 8.87
N GLN A 228 31.78 3.94 9.05
CA GLN A 228 32.25 3.40 10.32
C GLN A 228 32.00 4.37 11.49
N ALA A 229 32.21 5.67 11.27
CA ALA A 229 32.01 6.69 12.30
C ALA A 229 30.53 6.82 12.72
N GLU A 230 29.60 6.81 11.76
CA GLU A 230 28.16 6.86 12.02
C GLU A 230 27.68 5.60 12.75
N LEU A 231 28.22 4.42 12.39
CA LEU A 231 27.90 3.17 13.07
C LEU A 231 28.45 3.15 14.51
N ASP A 232 29.67 3.64 14.73
CA ASP A 232 30.27 3.74 16.06
C ASP A 232 29.48 4.70 16.96
N GLU A 233 28.98 5.81 16.42
CA GLU A 233 28.10 6.73 17.13
C GLU A 233 26.76 6.06 17.48
N LEU A 234 26.16 5.36 16.51
CA LEU A 234 24.92 4.61 16.71
C LEU A 234 25.06 3.52 17.79
N LEU A 235 26.19 2.82 17.85
CA LEU A 235 26.48 1.80 18.86
C LEU A 235 26.69 2.37 20.27
N ARG A 236 26.94 3.69 20.40
CA ARG A 236 27.12 4.38 21.68
C ARG A 236 25.83 4.97 22.24
N LEU A 237 24.74 4.99 21.47
CA LEU A 237 23.46 5.52 21.91
C LEU A 237 22.86 4.71 23.06
N GLY A 238 22.12 5.40 23.93
CA GLY A 238 21.33 4.79 24.99
C GLY A 238 20.12 4.04 24.45
N ASN A 239 19.62 3.08 25.24
CA ASN A 239 18.47 2.25 24.86
C ASN A 239 17.22 3.09 24.54
N ASP A 240 16.99 4.18 25.27
CA ASP A 240 15.84 5.07 25.08
C ASP A 240 15.88 5.79 23.72
N THR A 241 17.08 6.14 23.24
CA THR A 241 17.27 6.79 21.95
C THR A 241 17.02 5.82 20.79
N ILE A 242 17.52 4.58 20.92
CA ILE A 242 17.27 3.52 19.93
C ILE A 242 15.78 3.19 19.88
N ALA A 243 15.10 3.16 21.04
CA ALA A 243 13.66 2.99 21.11
C ALA A 243 12.95 4.07 20.28
N ASN A 244 13.28 5.35 20.48
CA ASN A 244 12.68 6.44 19.70
C ASN A 244 12.89 6.28 18.18
N GLY A 245 14.05 5.80 17.74
CA GLY A 245 14.30 5.51 16.32
C GLY A 245 13.43 4.37 15.78
N LEU A 246 13.28 3.30 16.56
CA LEU A 246 12.38 2.18 16.22
C LEU A 246 10.91 2.60 16.22
N LEU A 247 10.51 3.53 17.11
CA LEU A 247 9.17 4.10 17.14
C LEU A 247 8.87 4.83 15.82
N VAL A 248 9.81 5.65 15.34
CA VAL A 248 9.69 6.37 14.05
C VAL A 248 9.56 5.39 12.87
N LEU A 249 10.31 4.30 12.88
CA LEU A 249 10.25 3.30 11.81
C LEU A 249 8.99 2.42 11.85
N SER A 250 8.36 2.33 13.02
CA SER A 250 7.11 1.60 13.23
C SER A 250 5.89 2.43 12.80
N ASP A 251 6.03 3.75 12.73
CA ASP A 251 4.97 4.68 12.34
C ASP A 251 4.83 4.77 10.80
N GLU A 252 4.08 3.84 10.20
CA GLU A 252 3.84 3.78 8.75
C GLU A 252 3.26 5.10 8.17
N PRO A 253 2.28 5.77 8.80
CA PRO A 253 1.83 7.10 8.35
C PRO A 253 2.96 8.12 8.29
N LEU A 254 3.82 8.18 9.32
CA LEU A 254 4.98 9.08 9.31
C LEU A 254 5.93 8.77 8.15
N LEU A 255 6.21 7.49 7.89
CA LEU A 255 7.04 7.07 6.76
C LEU A 255 6.43 7.48 5.41
N PHE A 256 5.11 7.36 5.28
CA PHE A 256 4.39 7.77 4.08
C PHE A 256 4.45 9.29 3.87
N ILE A 257 4.36 10.10 4.94
CA ILE A 257 4.56 11.56 4.86
C ILE A 257 5.96 11.88 4.33
N TYR A 258 7.01 11.21 4.81
CA TYR A 258 8.37 11.44 4.29
C TYR A 258 8.51 11.03 2.83
N LEU A 259 7.97 9.88 2.45
CA LEU A 259 7.98 9.42 1.06
C LEU A 259 7.22 10.40 0.14
N SER A 260 6.07 10.89 0.59
CA SER A 260 5.29 11.92 -0.11
C SER A 260 6.07 13.23 -0.24
N ALA A 261 6.78 13.65 0.81
CA ALA A 261 7.64 14.83 0.77
C ALA A 261 8.80 14.66 -0.23
N MET A 262 9.42 13.48 -0.29
CA MET A 262 10.47 13.16 -1.26
C MET A 262 9.93 13.23 -2.69
N VAL A 263 8.80 12.58 -2.96
CA VAL A 263 8.16 12.60 -4.29
C VAL A 263 7.79 14.02 -4.69
N SER A 264 7.21 14.79 -3.78
CA SER A 264 6.86 16.21 -4.01
C SER A 264 8.10 17.06 -4.27
N TRP A 265 9.19 16.88 -3.51
CA TRP A 265 10.47 17.56 -3.77
C TRP A 265 10.98 17.26 -5.18
N MET A 266 10.93 16.00 -5.61
CA MET A 266 11.36 15.63 -6.96
C MET A 266 10.46 16.21 -8.06
N ARG A 267 9.14 16.31 -7.81
CA ARG A 267 8.17 16.93 -8.74
C ARG A 267 8.42 18.44 -8.94
N LEU A 268 9.16 19.10 -8.05
CA LEU A 268 9.55 20.50 -8.19
C LEU A 268 10.75 20.71 -9.14
N LEU A 269 11.50 19.66 -9.46
CA LEU A 269 12.67 19.76 -10.33
C LEU A 269 12.28 19.98 -11.80
N PRO A 270 13.12 20.68 -12.60
CA PRO A 270 12.93 20.73 -14.04
C PRO A 270 12.92 19.33 -14.67
N PRO A 271 12.14 19.09 -15.74
CA PRO A 271 11.92 17.76 -16.31
C PRO A 271 13.20 16.93 -16.55
N PRO A 272 14.29 17.47 -17.14
CA PRO A 272 15.48 16.66 -17.36
C PRO A 272 16.15 16.22 -16.05
N GLN A 273 16.15 17.06 -15.01
CA GLN A 273 16.78 16.72 -13.73
C GLN A 273 15.92 15.73 -12.94
N MET A 274 14.60 15.96 -12.96
CA MET A 274 13.63 15.04 -12.38
C MET A 274 13.80 13.65 -13.00
N ASN A 275 13.82 13.55 -14.32
CA ASN A 275 13.95 12.28 -15.03
C ASN A 275 15.28 11.57 -14.74
N GLU A 276 16.38 12.32 -14.77
CA GLU A 276 17.72 11.80 -14.47
C GLU A 276 17.80 11.26 -13.04
N LEU A 277 17.25 11.99 -12.07
CA LEU A 277 17.18 11.58 -10.68
C LEU A 277 16.29 10.33 -10.50
N TRP A 278 15.11 10.31 -11.12
CA TRP A 278 14.17 9.19 -11.03
C TRP A 278 14.76 7.89 -11.61
N GLY A 279 15.58 7.99 -12.65
CA GLY A 279 16.26 6.85 -13.25
C GLY A 279 17.34 6.23 -12.36
N GLU A 280 17.90 7.01 -11.43
CA GLU A 280 18.98 6.59 -10.52
C GLU A 280 18.46 6.21 -9.13
N ILE A 281 17.18 6.43 -8.82
CA ILE A 281 16.59 6.03 -7.54
C ILE A 281 16.32 4.51 -7.53
N THR A 282 17.06 3.83 -6.67
CA THR A 282 16.89 2.40 -6.37
C THR A 282 16.29 2.21 -4.96
N GLY A 283 15.90 0.98 -4.64
CA GLY A 283 15.45 0.65 -3.28
C GLY A 283 16.53 0.94 -2.22
N GLU A 284 17.81 0.74 -2.53
CA GLU A 284 18.93 1.02 -1.62
C GLU A 284 19.09 2.51 -1.33
N VAL A 285 18.92 3.37 -2.34
CA VAL A 285 18.93 4.84 -2.15
C VAL A 285 17.81 5.26 -1.20
N LEU A 286 16.59 4.72 -1.41
CA LEU A 286 15.45 5.01 -0.56
C LEU A 286 15.64 4.50 0.88
N ILE A 287 16.20 3.30 1.06
CA ILE A 287 16.56 2.75 2.36
C ILE A 287 17.58 3.66 3.07
N ASN A 288 18.61 4.12 2.36
CA ASN A 288 19.62 4.99 2.96
C ASN A 288 19.05 6.35 3.37
N LEU A 289 18.17 6.95 2.55
CA LEU A 289 17.48 8.20 2.87
C LEU A 289 16.56 8.04 4.10
N LEU A 290 15.87 6.90 4.19
CA LEU A 290 15.07 6.56 5.37
C LEU A 290 15.95 6.36 6.62
N LEU A 291 17.11 5.70 6.50
CA LEU A 291 18.06 5.54 7.60
C LEU A 291 18.58 6.89 8.09
N ILE A 292 18.90 7.82 7.18
CA ILE A 292 19.31 9.18 7.55
C ILE A 292 18.24 9.85 8.41
N ARG A 293 16.96 9.65 8.06
CA ARG A 293 15.85 10.19 8.82
C ARG A 293 15.74 9.57 10.21
N VAL A 294 15.77 8.24 10.29
CA VAL A 294 15.67 7.50 11.57
C VAL A 294 16.85 7.82 12.48
N LEU A 295 18.07 7.88 11.93
CA LEU A 295 19.28 8.27 12.65
C LEU A 295 19.21 9.72 13.14
N GLY A 296 18.70 10.64 12.32
CA GLY A 296 18.44 12.02 12.74
C GLY A 296 17.46 12.12 13.90
N ALA A 297 16.41 11.27 13.94
CA ALA A 297 15.50 11.18 15.09
C ALA A 297 16.19 10.71 16.37
N MET A 298 17.25 9.90 16.21
CA MET A 298 18.12 9.42 17.29
C MET A 298 19.26 10.40 17.62
N GLY A 299 19.34 11.55 16.95
CA GLY A 299 20.40 12.54 17.15
C GLY A 299 21.72 12.21 16.47
N VAL A 300 21.77 11.18 15.62
CA VAL A 300 22.94 10.80 14.82
C VAL A 300 22.88 11.49 13.46
N VAL A 301 23.93 12.23 13.11
CA VAL A 301 24.02 12.92 11.81
C VAL A 301 24.57 11.95 10.78
N ALA A 302 23.68 11.38 9.98
CA ALA A 302 24.05 10.47 8.91
C ALA A 302 24.02 11.15 7.52
N ARG A 303 24.83 10.63 6.61
CA ARG A 303 24.87 11.03 5.19
C ARG A 303 24.56 9.85 4.29
N LEU A 304 24.39 10.13 3.00
CA LEU A 304 24.31 9.07 2.00
C LEU A 304 25.62 8.29 1.99
N GLY A 305 25.52 6.98 2.13
CA GLY A 305 26.64 6.06 2.16
C GLY A 305 27.45 6.15 0.87
N ALA A 306 28.78 6.12 1.00
CA ALA A 306 29.68 6.21 -0.15
C ALA A 306 29.44 5.08 -1.17
N GLN A 307 29.05 3.90 -0.71
CA GLN A 307 28.72 2.75 -1.57
C GLN A 307 27.46 3.03 -2.40
N VAL A 308 26.38 3.49 -1.74
CA VAL A 308 25.12 3.88 -2.40
C VAL A 308 25.35 4.98 -3.43
N LEU A 309 26.12 6.02 -3.09
CA LEU A 309 26.49 7.08 -4.03
C LEU A 309 27.37 6.59 -5.19
N SER A 310 28.29 5.65 -4.94
CA SER A 310 29.19 5.14 -5.98
C SER A 310 28.49 4.32 -7.08
N ALA A 311 27.34 3.72 -6.75
CA ALA A 311 26.50 3.02 -7.72
C ALA A 311 25.81 3.97 -8.73
N ILE A 312 25.70 5.27 -8.38
CA ILE A 312 24.99 6.28 -9.16
C ILE A 312 25.93 6.89 -10.19
N LYS A 313 25.61 6.67 -11.47
CA LYS A 313 26.48 7.09 -12.57
C LYS A 313 26.46 8.61 -12.72
N SER A 314 25.29 9.22 -12.69
CA SER A 314 25.14 10.67 -12.82
C SER A 314 25.75 11.44 -11.65
N LYS A 315 26.68 12.37 -11.94
CA LYS A 315 27.20 13.33 -10.96
C LYS A 315 26.10 14.27 -10.45
N ARG A 316 25.22 14.71 -11.35
CA ARG A 316 24.10 15.60 -11.01
C ARG A 316 23.10 14.92 -10.10
N ALA A 317 22.75 13.66 -10.38
CA ALA A 317 21.85 12.89 -9.54
C ALA A 317 22.43 12.70 -8.12
N ARG A 318 23.74 12.46 -7.99
CA ARG A 318 24.41 12.42 -6.68
C ARG A 318 24.28 13.73 -5.90
N GLU A 319 24.55 14.87 -6.55
CA GLU A 319 24.40 16.20 -5.93
C GLU A 319 22.95 16.48 -5.52
N LEU A 320 21.98 16.11 -6.34
CA LEU A 320 20.55 16.24 -6.05
C LEU A 320 20.11 15.35 -4.88
N LEU A 321 20.61 14.11 -4.81
CA LEU A 321 20.31 13.20 -3.69
C LEU A 321 20.93 13.68 -2.38
N GLU A 322 22.14 14.23 -2.41
CA GLU A 322 22.73 14.86 -1.23
C GLU A 322 21.91 16.09 -0.78
N LEU A 323 21.37 16.86 -1.72
CA LEU A 323 20.50 18.00 -1.40
C LEU A 323 19.18 17.51 -0.79
N LEU A 324 18.56 16.47 -1.37
CA LEU A 324 17.36 15.82 -0.84
C LEU A 324 17.60 15.27 0.56
N ALA A 325 18.70 14.55 0.79
CA ALA A 325 19.06 13.99 2.09
C ALA A 325 19.12 15.06 3.19
N ARG A 326 19.65 16.26 2.88
CA ARG A 326 19.69 17.39 3.82
C ARG A 326 18.31 17.97 4.12
N GLN A 327 17.39 17.94 3.14
CA GLN A 327 16.03 18.44 3.34
C GLN A 327 15.19 17.55 4.25
N LEU A 328 15.46 16.25 4.27
CA LEU A 328 14.65 15.28 5.02
C LEU A 328 14.97 15.22 6.52
N VAL A 329 16.05 15.86 6.99
CA VAL A 329 16.48 15.79 8.40
C VAL A 329 15.59 16.62 9.32
N GLU A 330 15.05 17.73 8.83
CA GLU A 330 14.16 18.64 9.57
C GLU A 330 12.70 18.45 9.11
N PRO A 331 11.68 18.65 9.97
CA PRO A 331 11.75 19.11 11.36
C PRO A 331 12.13 17.99 12.36
N GLY A 332 12.76 18.31 13.49
CA GLY A 332 13.04 17.33 14.55
C GLY A 332 11.80 16.52 15.00
N LEU A 333 11.99 15.21 15.25
CA LEU A 333 10.89 14.27 15.56
C LEU A 333 10.55 14.15 17.04
N ALA A 334 11.29 14.79 17.95
CA ALA A 334 11.05 14.66 19.38
C ALA A 334 9.58 14.92 19.80
N PRO A 335 8.91 15.99 19.32
CA PRO A 335 7.49 16.23 19.67
C PRO A 335 6.56 15.13 19.16
N HIS A 336 6.86 14.57 17.98
CA HIS A 336 6.10 13.47 17.39
C HIS A 336 6.27 12.18 18.19
N VAL A 337 7.51 11.87 18.55
CA VAL A 337 7.84 10.70 19.38
C VAL A 337 7.14 10.79 20.74
N GLU A 338 7.09 11.96 21.39
CA GLU A 338 6.33 12.14 22.63
C GLU A 338 4.82 11.95 22.43
N ALA A 339 4.24 12.41 21.32
CA ALA A 339 2.81 12.23 21.02
C ALA A 339 2.44 10.76 20.75
N VAL A 340 3.35 10.01 20.13
CA VAL A 340 3.16 8.60 19.78
C VAL A 340 3.27 7.67 20.99
N LYS A 341 4.16 7.98 21.95
CA LYS A 341 4.44 7.13 23.12
C LYS A 341 3.15 6.62 23.78
N PRO A 342 2.23 7.45 24.32
CA PRO A 342 1.05 6.96 25.04
C PRO A 342 0.17 5.96 24.27
N LEU A 343 0.14 6.03 22.94
CA LEU A 343 -0.67 5.16 22.07
C LEU A 343 0.00 3.81 21.82
N LEU A 344 1.32 3.81 21.67
CA LEU A 344 2.10 2.59 21.50
C LEU A 344 2.32 1.82 22.79
N LEU A 345 2.17 2.48 23.94
CA LEU A 345 2.18 1.88 25.28
C LEU A 345 0.80 1.34 25.70
N GLY A 346 -0.18 1.35 24.78
CA GLY A 346 -1.54 0.90 25.05
C GLY A 346 -2.15 -0.13 24.09
N GLY A 347 -1.34 -0.75 23.23
CA GLY A 347 -1.79 -1.82 22.32
C GLY A 347 -2.10 -3.14 23.03
N PRO A 348 -2.95 -4.01 22.44
CA PRO A 348 -3.22 -5.34 22.97
C PRO A 348 -1.96 -6.22 22.93
N ALA A 349 -1.68 -6.92 24.03
CA ALA A 349 -0.62 -7.91 24.12
C ALA A 349 -1.03 -9.20 23.39
N THR A 350 -0.15 -9.74 22.55
CA THR A 350 -0.35 -11.03 21.87
C THR A 350 0.51 -12.10 22.54
N GLU A 351 -0.03 -13.32 22.65
CA GLU A 351 0.54 -14.44 23.38
C GLU A 351 1.82 -14.99 22.70
N ILE A 352 2.93 -15.05 23.44
CA ILE A 352 4.20 -15.60 22.95
C ILE A 352 4.49 -16.91 23.67
N LYS A 353 4.46 -18.01 22.91
CA LYS A 353 4.92 -19.30 23.40
C LYS A 353 6.45 -19.32 23.43
N THR A 354 7.06 -18.88 24.52
CA THR A 354 8.44 -19.24 24.84
C THR A 354 8.59 -19.71 26.30
N VAL A 355 9.40 -20.75 26.41
CA VAL A 355 9.74 -21.62 27.56
C VAL A 355 10.37 -20.83 28.73
N PRO A 356 10.20 -21.25 30.00
CA PRO A 356 10.70 -20.52 31.17
C PRO A 356 12.23 -20.58 31.30
N VAL A 357 12.89 -19.43 31.55
CA VAL A 357 14.24 -19.39 32.12
C VAL A 357 14.39 -18.16 33.05
N ALA A 358 14.68 -18.41 34.32
CA ALA A 358 15.04 -17.43 35.35
C ALA A 358 16.59 -17.37 35.52
N PRO A 359 17.19 -16.41 36.29
CA PRO A 359 16.65 -15.16 36.85
C PRO A 359 17.47 -13.88 36.54
N LEU A 360 16.79 -12.72 36.65
CA LEU A 360 17.36 -11.41 36.99
C LEU A 360 17.61 -11.35 38.52
N LYS A 361 18.65 -10.68 39.03
CA LYS A 361 18.73 -10.29 40.46
C LYS A 361 18.55 -8.78 40.67
N ALA A 362 17.54 -8.41 41.45
CA ALA A 362 17.29 -7.08 42.00
C ALA A 362 18.13 -6.87 43.28
N GLY A 363 18.84 -5.74 43.38
CA GLY A 363 19.89 -5.50 44.37
C GLY A 363 21.31 -5.81 43.84
N GLU A 364 22.29 -6.05 44.71
CA GLU A 364 23.71 -6.14 44.31
C GLU A 364 24.09 -7.44 43.53
N HIS A 365 23.94 -7.40 42.19
CA HIS A 365 24.40 -8.35 41.13
C HIS A 365 23.49 -9.56 40.89
N MET A 366 23.20 -10.05 39.68
CA MET A 366 23.42 -9.61 38.30
C MET A 366 22.31 -10.27 37.47
N VAL A 367 21.94 -9.67 36.35
CA VAL A 367 20.87 -10.15 35.48
C VAL A 367 21.48 -10.72 34.20
N SER A 368 21.23 -11.99 33.89
CA SER A 368 21.48 -12.52 32.54
C SER A 368 20.16 -12.81 31.84
N ASN A 369 19.93 -12.09 30.74
CA ASN A 369 18.75 -12.14 29.88
C ASN A 369 18.81 -13.37 28.96
N PRO A 370 17.77 -14.23 28.89
CA PRO A 370 17.71 -15.29 27.88
C PRO A 370 16.59 -15.07 26.84
N VAL A 371 17.02 -14.54 25.68
CA VAL A 371 16.77 -14.92 24.26
C VAL A 371 15.32 -14.96 23.67
N PRO A 372 15.18 -15.03 22.33
CA PRO A 372 14.91 -13.91 21.43
C PRO A 372 13.51 -13.98 20.82
N ALA A 373 12.84 -12.83 20.75
CA ALA A 373 11.93 -12.53 19.67
C ALA A 373 11.80 -11.02 19.67
N ALA A 374 12.54 -10.34 18.79
CA ALA A 374 12.10 -9.04 18.36
C ALA A 374 10.81 -9.29 17.58
N ARG A 375 9.71 -8.60 17.94
CA ARG A 375 8.50 -8.67 17.16
C ARG A 375 8.82 -8.30 15.72
N ARG A 376 8.56 -9.23 14.80
CA ARG A 376 8.65 -8.96 13.37
C ARG A 376 7.64 -7.87 13.07
N LYS A 377 8.08 -6.74 12.49
CA LYS A 377 7.13 -5.73 11.98
C LYS A 377 6.14 -6.45 11.07
N THR A 378 4.86 -6.41 11.40
CA THR A 378 3.79 -6.95 10.56
C THR A 378 3.21 -5.77 9.81
N GLN A 379 3.52 -5.66 8.52
CA GLN A 379 3.10 -4.55 7.66
C GLN A 379 1.55 -4.46 7.67
N GLN A 380 1.02 -3.34 8.17
CA GLN A 380 -0.44 -3.13 8.30
C GLN A 380 -1.02 -2.33 7.12
N THR A 381 -0.14 -1.76 6.29
CA THR A 381 -0.52 -0.94 5.14
C THR A 381 0.09 -1.46 3.85
N VAL A 382 -0.73 -1.50 2.81
CA VAL A 382 -0.29 -1.82 1.44
C VAL A 382 -0.34 -0.53 0.64
N LEU A 383 0.75 -0.20 -0.06
CA LEU A 383 0.69 0.87 -1.05
C LEU A 383 -0.25 0.42 -2.16
N VAL A 384 -1.30 1.18 -2.41
CA VAL A 384 -2.18 0.97 -3.55
C VAL A 384 -1.84 2.02 -4.58
N ARG A 385 -1.55 1.59 -5.81
CA ARG A 385 -1.36 2.51 -6.93
C ARG A 385 -2.71 3.17 -7.24
N GLN A 386 -2.93 4.38 -6.72
CA GLN A 386 -4.03 5.22 -7.13
C GLN A 386 -3.60 6.11 -8.29
N GLU A 387 -3.79 5.61 -9.51
CA GLU A 387 -3.87 6.52 -10.65
C GLU A 387 -5.25 7.20 -10.61
N PRO A 388 -5.37 8.50 -10.96
CA PRO A 388 -6.65 9.08 -11.28
C PRO A 388 -7.18 8.36 -12.53
N VAL A 389 -7.96 7.30 -12.31
CA VAL A 389 -8.63 6.56 -13.38
C VAL A 389 -9.96 7.26 -13.61
N ASP A 390 -10.19 7.71 -14.84
CA ASP A 390 -11.53 8.09 -15.29
C ASP A 390 -12.40 6.83 -15.29
N ASP A 391 -13.05 6.54 -14.16
CA ASP A 391 -13.91 5.37 -13.96
C ASP A 391 -15.40 5.76 -14.05
N VAL A 392 -16.17 4.95 -14.77
CA VAL A 392 -17.62 5.08 -14.93
C VAL A 392 -18.24 3.74 -14.51
N PRO A 393 -18.43 3.50 -13.20
CA PRO A 393 -18.86 2.21 -12.68
C PRO A 393 -20.34 1.97 -13.00
N VAL A 394 -20.62 1.29 -14.10
CA VAL A 394 -21.98 0.95 -14.55
C VAL A 394 -22.04 -0.51 -14.92
N SER A 395 -22.94 -1.26 -14.29
CA SER A 395 -23.17 -2.67 -14.64
C SER A 395 -23.66 -2.81 -16.07
N GLY A 396 -23.18 -3.84 -16.77
CA GLY A 396 -23.74 -4.23 -18.07
C GLY A 396 -25.22 -4.60 -17.93
N LYS A 397 -26.00 -4.32 -18.97
CA LYS A 397 -27.43 -4.64 -19.02
C LYS A 397 -27.72 -5.71 -20.04
N ASN A 398 -28.57 -6.67 -19.68
CA ASN A 398 -29.12 -7.62 -20.64
C ASN A 398 -30.12 -6.91 -21.60
N PRO A 399 -30.55 -7.57 -22.69
CA PRO A 399 -31.56 -7.02 -23.61
C PRO A 399 -32.92 -6.64 -22.97
N ASN A 400 -33.27 -7.17 -21.80
CA ASN A 400 -34.47 -6.73 -21.06
C ASN A 400 -34.25 -5.41 -20.28
N GLY A 401 -33.01 -4.93 -20.22
CA GLY A 401 -32.63 -3.71 -19.51
C GLY A 401 -32.19 -3.93 -18.05
N ASP A 402 -32.18 -5.17 -17.57
CA ASP A 402 -31.76 -5.52 -16.22
C ASP A 402 -30.23 -5.56 -16.10
N ALA A 403 -29.70 -5.18 -14.95
CA ALA A 403 -28.27 -5.33 -14.67
C ALA A 403 -27.89 -6.82 -14.64
N ALA A 404 -26.91 -7.20 -15.45
CA ALA A 404 -26.50 -8.59 -15.63
C ALA A 404 -24.97 -8.73 -15.65
N ALA A 405 -24.46 -9.66 -14.83
CA ALA A 405 -23.07 -10.08 -14.85
C ALA A 405 -22.77 -10.95 -16.10
N ALA A 406 -21.49 -11.17 -16.36
CA ALA A 406 -21.05 -12.10 -17.40
C ALA A 406 -21.49 -13.51 -17.01
N SER A 407 -21.67 -14.41 -17.98
CA SER A 407 -22.12 -15.78 -17.71
C SER A 407 -21.22 -16.47 -16.68
N ASP A 408 -19.90 -16.32 -16.79
CA ASP A 408 -18.92 -16.94 -15.89
C ASP A 408 -18.93 -16.36 -14.46
N ASN A 409 -19.41 -15.13 -14.31
CA ASN A 409 -19.53 -14.43 -13.03
C ASN A 409 -20.98 -14.48 -12.47
N THR A 410 -21.90 -15.14 -13.17
CA THR A 410 -23.29 -15.22 -12.76
C THR A 410 -23.50 -16.38 -11.78
N VAL A 411 -24.03 -16.07 -10.60
CA VAL A 411 -24.36 -17.09 -9.60
C VAL A 411 -25.55 -17.93 -10.09
N THR A 412 -25.33 -19.24 -10.16
CA THR A 412 -26.32 -20.25 -10.52
C THR A 412 -26.46 -21.30 -9.40
N ASN A 413 -27.53 -22.10 -9.40
CA ASN A 413 -27.75 -23.15 -8.40
C ASN A 413 -28.17 -24.48 -9.04
N GLY A 414 -27.20 -25.24 -9.55
CA GLY A 414 -27.41 -26.59 -10.12
C GLY A 414 -28.04 -26.63 -11.52
N CYS A 415 -28.63 -25.54 -11.99
CA CYS A 415 -29.09 -25.32 -13.36
C CYS A 415 -28.48 -24.02 -13.91
N PRO A 416 -28.32 -23.89 -15.25
CA PRO A 416 -27.76 -22.71 -15.89
C PRO A 416 -28.74 -21.52 -15.88
N VAL A 417 -29.27 -21.17 -14.71
CA VAL A 417 -30.23 -20.08 -14.52
C VAL A 417 -29.64 -19.08 -13.55
N SER A 418 -29.61 -17.81 -13.97
CA SER A 418 -29.19 -16.69 -13.15
C SER A 418 -30.07 -16.58 -11.90
N MET A 419 -29.47 -16.67 -10.71
CA MET A 419 -30.18 -16.49 -9.44
C MET A 419 -30.61 -15.04 -9.19
N VAL A 420 -30.15 -14.10 -10.02
CA VAL A 420 -30.45 -12.66 -9.91
C VAL A 420 -31.57 -12.26 -10.87
N THR A 421 -31.42 -12.61 -12.15
CA THR A 421 -32.33 -12.17 -13.23
C THR A 421 -33.30 -13.25 -13.70
N GLY A 422 -33.06 -14.51 -13.36
CA GLY A 422 -33.88 -15.65 -13.82
C GLY A 422 -33.63 -16.06 -15.29
N GLU A 423 -32.63 -15.48 -15.95
CA GLU A 423 -32.25 -15.84 -17.32
C GLU A 423 -31.61 -17.22 -17.38
N GLU A 424 -31.93 -18.01 -18.41
CA GLU A 424 -31.15 -19.19 -18.77
C GLU A 424 -29.89 -18.76 -19.54
N LEU A 425 -28.74 -19.31 -19.18
CA LEU A 425 -27.41 -18.97 -19.69
C LEU A 425 -26.65 -20.25 -20.09
N LEU A 426 -26.54 -20.52 -21.38
CA LEU A 426 -25.87 -21.72 -21.89
C LEU A 426 -24.71 -21.34 -22.81
N THR A 427 -23.49 -21.55 -22.33
CA THR A 427 -22.26 -21.38 -23.12
C THR A 427 -21.72 -22.73 -23.56
N LEU A 428 -21.45 -22.87 -24.86
CA LEU A 428 -20.90 -24.06 -25.49
C LEU A 428 -19.66 -23.69 -26.31
N THR A 429 -18.52 -24.31 -26.02
CA THR A 429 -17.29 -24.18 -26.82
C THR A 429 -17.28 -25.25 -27.91
N ASP A 430 -17.36 -24.84 -29.18
CA ASP A 430 -17.37 -25.79 -30.30
C ASP A 430 -15.96 -26.01 -30.91
N GLY A 431 -14.98 -25.13 -30.65
CA GLY A 431 -13.63 -25.30 -31.16
C GLY A 431 -12.64 -24.22 -30.70
N THR A 432 -11.35 -24.44 -30.97
CA THR A 432 -10.27 -23.51 -30.61
C THR A 432 -9.35 -23.23 -31.80
N LEU A 433 -9.01 -21.95 -31.98
CA LEU A 433 -7.92 -21.52 -32.85
C LEU A 433 -6.62 -21.49 -32.05
N ASP A 434 -5.76 -22.47 -32.30
CA ASP A 434 -4.49 -22.59 -31.58
C ASP A 434 -3.43 -21.59 -32.10
N GLY A 435 -2.64 -21.03 -31.20
CA GLY A 435 -1.57 -20.10 -31.53
C GLY A 435 -1.00 -19.41 -30.29
N ILE A 436 -0.20 -18.35 -30.50
CA ILE A 436 0.35 -17.53 -29.40
C ILE A 436 -0.77 -16.79 -28.66
N LEU A 437 -1.81 -16.38 -29.40
CA LEU A 437 -3.08 -15.89 -28.86
C LEU A 437 -4.20 -16.90 -29.18
N PRO A 438 -4.43 -17.90 -28.31
CA PRO A 438 -5.50 -18.86 -28.49
C PRO A 438 -6.88 -18.19 -28.45
N PHE A 439 -7.80 -18.67 -29.28
CA PHE A 439 -9.17 -18.18 -29.32
C PHE A 439 -10.18 -19.32 -29.32
N GLU A 440 -11.13 -19.26 -28.40
CA GLU A 440 -12.22 -20.24 -28.33
C GLU A 440 -13.42 -19.72 -29.11
N TRP A 441 -13.88 -20.52 -30.07
CA TRP A 441 -15.18 -20.31 -30.70
C TRP A 441 -16.25 -20.87 -29.78
N THR A 442 -17.03 -19.96 -29.19
CA THR A 442 -18.14 -20.31 -28.30
C THR A 442 -19.44 -19.80 -28.88
N ARG A 443 -20.51 -20.55 -28.64
CA ARG A 443 -21.89 -20.11 -28.80
C ARG A 443 -22.49 -19.91 -27.43
N LEU A 444 -23.27 -18.85 -27.29
CA LEU A 444 -23.92 -18.53 -26.02
C LEU A 444 -25.40 -18.30 -26.26
N TYR A 445 -26.23 -18.95 -25.45
CA TYR A 445 -27.65 -18.69 -25.39
C TYR A 445 -28.00 -17.91 -24.13
N ARG A 446 -28.83 -16.87 -24.30
CA ARG A 446 -29.39 -16.08 -23.20
C ARG A 446 -30.87 -15.86 -23.44
N THR A 447 -31.72 -16.24 -22.48
CA THR A 447 -33.18 -16.11 -22.66
C THR A 447 -33.65 -14.67 -22.87
N SER A 448 -32.98 -13.68 -22.27
CA SER A 448 -33.34 -12.27 -22.52
C SER A 448 -33.07 -11.85 -23.97
N ALA A 449 -32.19 -12.55 -24.70
CA ALA A 449 -31.80 -12.21 -26.06
C ALA A 449 -32.69 -12.87 -27.13
N VAL A 450 -33.83 -13.48 -26.75
CA VAL A 450 -34.70 -14.23 -27.69
C VAL A 450 -35.29 -13.41 -28.84
N GLU A 451 -35.21 -12.08 -28.78
CA GLU A 451 -35.61 -11.20 -29.89
C GLU A 451 -34.41 -10.73 -30.74
N VAL A 452 -33.20 -11.12 -30.36
CA VAL A 452 -31.93 -10.73 -31.02
C VAL A 452 -31.40 -11.93 -31.81
N ASP A 453 -31.08 -11.70 -33.09
CA ASP A 453 -30.42 -12.67 -33.97
C ASP A 453 -29.04 -12.15 -34.39
N ASP A 454 -27.99 -12.72 -33.81
CA ASP A 454 -26.58 -12.39 -34.13
C ASP A 454 -25.95 -13.43 -35.08
N GLY A 455 -26.75 -14.04 -35.94
CA GLY A 455 -26.26 -14.95 -36.99
C GLY A 455 -26.20 -16.41 -36.57
N LEU A 456 -26.57 -16.77 -35.34
CA LEU A 456 -26.80 -18.16 -34.93
C LEU A 456 -28.28 -18.47 -34.64
N GLY A 457 -29.16 -17.51 -34.92
CA GLY A 457 -30.58 -17.57 -34.61
C GLY A 457 -30.92 -16.83 -33.32
N PHE A 458 -32.21 -16.68 -33.08
CA PHE A 458 -32.76 -15.92 -31.97
C PHE A 458 -32.29 -16.42 -30.59
N GLY A 459 -31.78 -15.51 -29.76
CA GLY A 459 -31.25 -15.83 -28.43
C GLY A 459 -29.82 -16.37 -28.41
N TRP A 460 -29.24 -16.68 -29.57
CA TRP A 460 -27.88 -17.20 -29.70
C TRP A 460 -26.92 -16.13 -30.22
N SER A 461 -25.79 -16.00 -29.53
CA SER A 461 -24.64 -15.19 -29.92
C SER A 461 -23.37 -16.04 -30.00
N HIS A 462 -22.24 -15.42 -30.35
CA HIS A 462 -20.95 -16.11 -30.45
C HIS A 462 -19.78 -15.22 -30.03
N SER A 463 -18.62 -15.82 -29.72
CA SER A 463 -17.43 -15.13 -29.20
C SER A 463 -16.82 -14.03 -30.09
N LEU A 464 -17.32 -13.81 -31.31
CA LEU A 464 -16.94 -12.69 -32.19
C LEU A 464 -18.04 -11.61 -32.33
N ALA A 465 -19.20 -11.78 -31.68
CA ALA A 465 -20.38 -10.92 -31.80
C ALA A 465 -20.28 -9.60 -31.01
N HIS A 466 -19.09 -9.00 -30.96
CA HIS A 466 -18.90 -7.70 -30.33
C HIS A 466 -19.21 -6.56 -31.29
N ARG A 467 -19.83 -5.50 -30.78
CA ARG A 467 -20.24 -4.32 -31.55
C ARG A 467 -20.14 -3.04 -30.72
N LEU A 468 -19.79 -1.93 -31.36
CA LEU A 468 -19.86 -0.60 -30.77
C LEU A 468 -20.89 0.24 -31.53
N ASP A 469 -21.77 0.88 -30.79
CA ASP A 469 -22.63 1.95 -31.31
C ASP A 469 -22.12 3.29 -30.77
N VAL A 470 -21.80 4.23 -31.66
CA VAL A 470 -21.28 5.55 -31.29
C VAL A 470 -22.34 6.59 -31.61
N SER A 471 -22.78 7.31 -30.58
CA SER A 471 -23.80 8.35 -30.71
C SER A 471 -23.40 9.58 -29.90
N GLY A 472 -23.10 10.67 -30.62
CA GLY A 472 -22.59 11.91 -30.02
C GLY A 472 -21.32 11.65 -29.20
N ASP A 473 -21.35 12.03 -27.92
CA ASP A 473 -20.24 11.85 -26.98
C ASP A 473 -20.34 10.54 -26.18
N SER A 474 -21.12 9.56 -26.66
CA SER A 474 -21.34 8.27 -26.00
C SER A 474 -21.05 7.09 -26.91
N VAL A 475 -20.57 6.00 -26.30
CA VAL A 475 -20.30 4.72 -26.96
C VAL A 475 -21.02 3.64 -26.17
N VAL A 476 -21.83 2.83 -26.82
CA VAL A 476 -22.41 1.63 -26.24
C VAL A 476 -21.71 0.42 -26.82
N TRP A 477 -20.99 -0.29 -25.97
CA TRP A 477 -20.45 -1.59 -26.31
C TRP A 477 -21.49 -2.66 -26.04
N THR A 478 -21.79 -3.48 -27.04
CA THR A 478 -22.46 -4.75 -26.79
C THR A 478 -21.46 -5.88 -26.93
N ASP A 479 -21.30 -6.65 -25.85
CA ASP A 479 -20.39 -7.77 -25.81
C ASP A 479 -20.96 -9.01 -26.52
N HIS A 480 -20.13 -10.06 -26.61
CA HIS A 480 -20.50 -11.34 -27.20
C HIS A 480 -21.63 -12.08 -26.47
N GLU A 481 -22.05 -11.63 -25.27
CA GLU A 481 -23.19 -12.18 -24.53
C GLU A 481 -24.47 -11.36 -24.69
N ASN A 482 -24.48 -10.38 -25.61
CA ASN A 482 -25.56 -9.42 -25.80
C ASN A 482 -25.78 -8.43 -24.64
N ARG A 483 -24.78 -8.22 -23.78
CA ARG A 483 -24.88 -7.23 -22.72
C ARG A 483 -24.42 -5.87 -23.22
N SER A 484 -25.24 -4.84 -23.01
CA SER A 484 -24.91 -3.46 -23.35
C SER A 484 -24.24 -2.74 -22.18
N ILE A 485 -23.10 -2.11 -22.45
CA ILE A 485 -22.28 -1.36 -21.49
C ILE A 485 -21.97 0.00 -22.10
N GLY A 486 -22.39 1.07 -21.41
CA GLY A 486 -22.19 2.44 -21.87
C GLY A 486 -20.85 3.01 -21.38
N PHE A 487 -20.17 3.72 -22.27
CA PHE A 487 -18.98 4.52 -22.00
C PHE A 487 -19.17 5.94 -22.57
N PRO A 488 -18.57 6.97 -21.97
CA PRO A 488 -18.29 8.21 -22.67
C PRO A 488 -17.32 7.95 -23.84
N LEU A 489 -17.43 8.72 -24.92
CA LEU A 489 -16.51 8.64 -26.05
C LEU A 489 -15.10 9.09 -25.61
N PRO A 490 -14.06 8.25 -25.78
CA PRO A 490 -12.68 8.65 -25.48
C PRO A 490 -12.24 9.86 -26.30
N THR A 491 -11.44 10.72 -25.68
CA THR A 491 -10.88 11.92 -26.32
C THR A 491 -9.39 12.02 -26.09
N VAL A 492 -8.69 12.93 -26.79
CA VAL A 492 -7.26 13.18 -26.52
C VAL A 492 -7.02 13.62 -25.07
N ALA A 493 -7.99 14.28 -24.44
CA ALA A 493 -7.92 14.68 -23.03
C ALA A 493 -8.21 13.53 -22.06
N ARG A 494 -9.01 12.53 -22.48
CA ARG A 494 -9.37 11.32 -21.73
C ARG A 494 -9.23 10.09 -22.61
N PRO A 495 -7.98 9.65 -22.87
CA PRO A 495 -7.72 8.62 -23.87
C PRO A 495 -8.06 7.20 -23.40
N ALA A 496 -8.30 7.02 -22.10
CA ALA A 496 -8.63 5.76 -21.45
C ALA A 496 -9.77 6.00 -20.44
N ILE A 497 -10.85 5.25 -20.54
CA ILE A 497 -11.98 5.31 -19.61
C ILE A 497 -12.25 3.89 -19.12
N THR A 498 -12.26 3.70 -17.81
CA THR A 498 -12.52 2.41 -17.18
C THR A 498 -13.98 2.31 -16.74
N ASN A 499 -14.49 1.09 -16.68
CA ASN A 499 -15.73 0.74 -16.00
C ASN A 499 -15.44 -0.46 -15.09
N SER A 500 -15.20 -0.16 -13.83
CA SER A 500 -14.83 -1.15 -12.81
C SER A 500 -15.92 -2.20 -12.57
N LEU A 501 -17.20 -1.86 -12.68
CA LEU A 501 -18.31 -2.82 -12.51
C LEU A 501 -18.48 -3.76 -13.70
N ALA A 502 -18.09 -3.34 -14.89
CA ALA A 502 -18.11 -4.17 -16.09
C ALA A 502 -16.76 -4.88 -16.35
N GLU A 503 -15.75 -4.62 -15.51
CA GLU A 503 -14.37 -5.11 -15.67
C GLU A 503 -13.80 -4.84 -17.07
N ALA A 504 -14.14 -3.67 -17.61
CA ALA A 504 -13.83 -3.30 -18.99
C ALA A 504 -13.32 -1.86 -19.07
N ALA A 505 -12.60 -1.54 -20.14
CA ALA A 505 -12.12 -0.20 -20.41
C ALA A 505 -12.10 0.09 -21.91
N ILE A 506 -12.31 1.35 -22.29
CA ILE A 506 -12.29 1.81 -23.68
C ILE A 506 -11.20 2.86 -23.88
N TYR A 507 -10.52 2.79 -25.03
CA TYR A 507 -9.36 3.61 -25.35
C TYR A 507 -9.41 4.12 -26.80
N LEU A 508 -8.74 5.25 -27.04
CA LEU A 508 -8.36 5.64 -28.40
C LEU A 508 -7.23 4.72 -28.90
N GLY A 509 -7.43 4.14 -30.09
CA GLY A 509 -6.45 3.30 -30.76
C GLY A 509 -5.27 4.10 -31.34
N THR A 510 -4.40 3.40 -32.07
CA THR A 510 -3.22 4.05 -32.71
C THR A 510 -3.64 4.84 -33.94
N SER A 511 -4.76 4.44 -34.56
CA SER A 511 -5.38 5.17 -35.68
C SER A 511 -6.50 6.08 -35.15
N PRO A 512 -6.71 7.28 -35.73
CA PRO A 512 -7.72 8.23 -35.24
C PRO A 512 -9.18 7.70 -35.26
N ASP A 513 -9.44 6.70 -36.09
CA ASP A 513 -10.72 6.02 -36.31
C ASP A 513 -10.85 4.70 -35.54
N GLU A 514 -9.81 4.30 -34.80
CA GLU A 514 -9.77 3.05 -34.05
C GLU A 514 -10.18 3.27 -32.60
N LEU A 515 -11.19 2.51 -32.16
CA LEU A 515 -11.54 2.38 -30.75
C LEU A 515 -11.11 1.00 -30.26
N VAL A 516 -10.47 0.94 -29.10
CA VAL A 516 -10.00 -0.31 -28.52
C VAL A 516 -10.73 -0.53 -27.21
N LEU A 517 -11.25 -1.74 -27.00
CA LEU A 517 -11.90 -2.14 -25.76
C LEU A 517 -11.13 -3.26 -25.10
N ALA A 518 -10.77 -3.12 -23.83
CA ALA A 518 -10.12 -4.16 -23.05
C ALA A 518 -11.12 -4.87 -22.13
N GLN A 519 -11.09 -6.21 -22.13
CA GLN A 519 -11.79 -7.07 -21.18
C GLN A 519 -11.02 -8.39 -21.00
N ALA A 520 -10.89 -8.88 -19.77
CA ALA A 520 -10.32 -10.21 -19.44
C ALA A 520 -9.00 -10.54 -20.17
N SER A 521 -8.08 -9.59 -20.23
CA SER A 521 -6.76 -9.67 -20.91
C SER A 521 -6.76 -9.63 -22.43
N ARG A 522 -7.91 -9.38 -23.08
CA ARG A 522 -8.02 -9.20 -24.53
C ARG A 522 -8.35 -7.75 -24.87
N PHE A 523 -7.84 -7.30 -26.01
CA PHE A 523 -8.13 -6.01 -26.61
C PHE A 523 -8.90 -6.21 -27.91
N TYR A 524 -10.12 -5.72 -27.96
CA TYR A 524 -11.00 -5.76 -29.11
C TYR A 524 -10.89 -4.44 -29.87
N HIS A 525 -10.44 -4.51 -31.12
CA HIS A 525 -10.20 -3.34 -31.96
C HIS A 525 -11.40 -3.13 -32.88
N PHE A 526 -11.94 -1.92 -32.88
CA PHE A 526 -13.10 -1.52 -33.68
C PHE A 526 -12.76 -0.38 -34.62
N ARG A 527 -13.36 -0.42 -35.80
CA ARG A 527 -13.43 0.71 -36.74
C ARG A 527 -14.85 0.84 -37.23
N ASP A 528 -15.37 2.06 -37.26
CA ASP A 528 -16.76 2.36 -37.63
C ASP A 528 -17.79 1.47 -36.89
N GLY A 529 -17.53 1.19 -35.60
CA GLY A 529 -18.41 0.36 -34.76
C GLY A 529 -18.22 -1.16 -34.89
N VAL A 530 -17.38 -1.60 -35.84
CA VAL A 530 -17.25 -3.01 -36.23
C VAL A 530 -15.92 -3.60 -35.76
N LEU A 531 -15.96 -4.81 -35.18
CA LEU A 531 -14.76 -5.54 -34.75
C LEU A 531 -13.87 -5.92 -35.96
N VAL A 532 -12.60 -5.52 -35.92
CA VAL A 532 -11.59 -5.74 -36.98
C VAL A 532 -10.41 -6.61 -36.55
N SER A 533 -10.04 -6.60 -35.26
CA SER A 533 -9.01 -7.50 -34.74
C SER A 533 -9.14 -7.68 -33.24
N ILE A 534 -8.51 -8.73 -32.71
CA ILE A 534 -8.37 -9.01 -31.29
C ILE A 534 -6.87 -9.12 -30.98
N SER A 535 -6.40 -8.48 -29.92
CA SER A 535 -5.01 -8.58 -29.48
C SER A 535 -4.86 -8.85 -27.99
N ASP A 536 -3.64 -9.14 -27.56
CA ASP A 536 -3.25 -9.27 -26.15
C ASP A 536 -2.29 -8.14 -25.74
N ALA A 537 -1.81 -8.19 -24.49
CA ALA A 537 -0.89 -7.20 -23.94
C ALA A 537 0.50 -7.15 -24.64
N TYR A 538 0.81 -8.15 -25.48
CA TYR A 538 2.06 -8.25 -26.24
C TYR A 538 1.88 -7.91 -27.72
N ASP A 539 0.70 -7.40 -28.12
CA ASP A 539 0.33 -7.09 -29.50
C ASP A 539 0.32 -8.33 -30.44
N ASN A 540 0.14 -9.54 -29.89
CA ASN A 540 -0.21 -10.69 -30.72
C ASN A 540 -1.63 -10.49 -31.25
N ARG A 541 -1.86 -10.58 -32.57
CA ARG A 541 -3.15 -10.22 -33.17
C ARG A 541 -3.84 -11.35 -33.93
N LEU A 542 -5.13 -11.50 -33.67
CA LEU A 542 -6.08 -12.21 -34.52
C LEU A 542 -6.77 -11.19 -35.44
N ARG A 543 -6.68 -11.40 -36.76
CA ARG A 543 -7.25 -10.49 -37.75
C ARG A 543 -8.57 -11.03 -38.27
N ILE A 544 -9.57 -10.15 -38.35
CA ILE A 544 -10.89 -10.51 -38.89
C ILE A 544 -10.97 -10.02 -40.34
N SER A 545 -11.27 -10.93 -41.27
CA SER A 545 -11.70 -10.57 -42.62
C SER A 545 -13.20 -10.75 -42.76
N ARG A 546 -13.80 -9.92 -43.61
CA ARG A 546 -15.23 -9.89 -43.85
C ARG A 546 -15.55 -10.13 -45.32
N ASP A 547 -16.69 -10.76 -45.57
CA ASP A 547 -17.21 -10.95 -46.92
C ASP A 547 -17.76 -9.63 -47.50
N TYR A 548 -18.23 -9.68 -48.76
CA TYR A 548 -18.80 -8.53 -49.45
C TYR A 548 -20.09 -7.99 -48.82
N LEU A 549 -20.75 -8.77 -47.94
CA LEU A 549 -21.93 -8.37 -47.18
C LEU A 549 -21.55 -7.81 -45.79
N GLY A 550 -20.26 -7.71 -45.48
CA GLY A 550 -19.75 -7.20 -44.21
C GLY A 550 -19.81 -8.22 -43.07
N ARG A 551 -20.11 -9.51 -43.34
CA ARG A 551 -20.14 -10.56 -42.32
C ARG A 551 -18.75 -11.10 -42.06
N ILE A 552 -18.48 -11.59 -40.86
CA ILE A 552 -17.18 -12.18 -40.51
C ILE A 552 -16.97 -13.44 -41.33
N GLU A 553 -15.97 -13.47 -42.19
CA GLU A 553 -15.65 -14.62 -43.04
C GLU A 553 -14.52 -15.44 -42.42
N ARG A 554 -13.50 -14.78 -41.85
CA ARG A 554 -12.32 -15.46 -41.33
C ARG A 554 -11.75 -14.77 -40.11
N LEU A 555 -11.25 -15.56 -39.17
CA LEU A 555 -10.42 -15.14 -38.05
C LEU A 555 -9.02 -15.77 -38.23
N ASP A 556 -8.01 -14.95 -38.53
CA ASP A 556 -6.66 -15.41 -38.90
C ASP A 556 -5.64 -15.06 -37.81
N ASN A 557 -4.76 -16.02 -37.48
CA ASN A 557 -3.74 -15.82 -36.44
C ASN A 557 -2.38 -15.29 -36.96
N GLY A 558 -2.28 -14.95 -38.25
CA GLY A 558 -1.07 -14.42 -38.87
C GLY A 558 0.03 -15.43 -39.16
N VAL A 559 -0.13 -16.70 -38.75
CA VAL A 559 0.86 -17.78 -38.94
C VAL A 559 0.29 -18.98 -39.70
N GLY A 560 -0.71 -18.72 -40.55
CA GLY A 560 -1.26 -19.69 -41.49
C GLY A 560 -2.34 -20.62 -40.94
N ARG A 561 -2.91 -20.32 -39.75
CA ARG A 561 -4.10 -20.99 -39.22
C ARG A 561 -5.23 -19.99 -39.07
N SER A 562 -6.47 -20.43 -39.29
CA SER A 562 -7.62 -19.54 -39.23
C SER A 562 -8.91 -20.30 -39.00
N LEU A 563 -9.89 -19.66 -38.37
CA LEU A 563 -11.27 -20.12 -38.44
C LEU A 563 -11.97 -19.48 -39.63
N PHE A 564 -12.73 -20.26 -40.39
CA PHE A 564 -13.52 -19.80 -41.53
C PHE A 564 -15.01 -20.04 -41.27
N LEU A 565 -15.80 -18.97 -41.30
CA LEU A 565 -17.23 -19.00 -41.00
C LEU A 565 -18.02 -19.13 -42.30
N ARG A 566 -18.83 -20.19 -42.39
CA ARG A 566 -19.73 -20.41 -43.53
C ARG A 566 -21.16 -20.03 -43.19
N TYR A 567 -21.81 -19.38 -44.14
CA TYR A 567 -23.18 -18.89 -43.97
C TYR A 567 -24.18 -19.55 -44.92
N ALA A 568 -25.39 -19.79 -44.46
CA ALA A 568 -26.56 -20.07 -45.28
C ALA A 568 -27.77 -19.30 -44.74
N PHE A 569 -28.56 -18.67 -45.62
CA PHE A 569 -29.75 -17.88 -45.25
C PHE A 569 -29.53 -16.78 -44.20
N GLY A 570 -28.30 -16.28 -44.07
CA GLY A 570 -27.95 -15.25 -43.09
C GLY A 570 -27.32 -15.80 -41.80
N HIS A 571 -27.37 -17.10 -41.58
CA HIS A 571 -26.87 -17.75 -40.36
C HIS A 571 -25.56 -18.50 -40.59
N ILE A 572 -24.71 -18.54 -39.56
CA ILE A 572 -23.51 -19.36 -39.51
C ILE A 572 -23.93 -20.83 -39.40
N VAL A 573 -23.52 -21.63 -40.38
CA VAL A 573 -23.84 -23.07 -40.44
C VAL A 573 -22.63 -23.97 -40.21
N ALA A 574 -21.41 -23.43 -40.31
CA ALA A 574 -20.19 -24.14 -39.99
C ALA A 574 -19.06 -23.17 -39.65
N VAL A 575 -18.12 -23.64 -38.82
CA VAL A 575 -16.85 -23.00 -38.52
C VAL A 575 -15.75 -24.00 -38.83
N ASP A 576 -15.04 -23.78 -39.94
CA ASP A 576 -13.98 -24.66 -40.42
C ASP A 576 -12.62 -24.16 -39.89
N TYR A 577 -11.70 -25.07 -39.57
CA TYR A 577 -10.33 -24.76 -39.11
C TYR A 577 -9.28 -24.97 -40.20
#